data_AF-A0A4R7LND4-F1
#
_entry.id   AF-A0A4R7LND4-F1
#
_cell.length_a   1.000
_cell.length_b   1.000
_cell.length_c   1.000
_cell.angle_alpha   90.00
_cell.angle_beta   90.00
_cell.angle_gamma   90.00
#
_symmetry.space_group_name_H-M   'P 1'
#
loop_
_entity.id
_entity.type
_entity.pdbx_description
1 polymer ?
#
loop_
_entity_poly.entity_id
_entity_poly.type
_entity_poly.pdbx_seq_one_letter_code
_entity_poly.pdbx_strand_id
1 'polypeptide(L)' 'MWKYALAFAVLTLPISADVTSPSGKTVECYCTDKSGARVELGENRCLTVGGRVFMARCEMSLNVPMWRETGGSCVTG' A
#
# COMPACT_ATOMS: atom_id res chain seq x y z
N MET A 1 6.20 26.10 31.96
CA MET A 1 5.49 24.98 31.29
C MET A 1 5.11 25.32 29.85
N TRP A 2 4.65 26.54 29.55
CA TRP A 2 4.36 27.03 28.17
C TRP A 2 5.54 26.97 27.19
N LYS A 3 6.78 27.19 27.65
CA LYS A 3 7.98 27.26 26.77
C LYS A 3 8.20 26.02 25.90
N TYR A 4 7.72 24.85 26.32
CA TYR A 4 7.88 23.60 25.57
C TYR A 4 6.63 23.20 24.77
N ALA A 5 5.53 23.94 24.92
CA ALA A 5 4.28 23.66 24.21
C ALA A 5 4.41 23.86 22.68
N LEU A 6 5.20 24.85 22.26
CA LEU A 6 5.51 25.10 20.85
C LEU A 6 6.35 24.00 20.20
N ALA A 7 7.27 23.38 20.97
CA ALA A 7 8.11 22.30 20.46
C ALA A 7 7.30 21.02 20.19
N PHE A 8 6.28 20.73 21.02
CA PHE A 8 5.38 19.60 20.81
C PHE A 8 4.42 19.79 19.62
N ALA A 9 4.07 21.03 19.27
CA ALA A 9 3.15 21.33 18.17
C ALA A 9 3.74 21.05 16.78
N VAL A 10 5.07 21.04 16.62
CA VAL A 10 5.75 20.78 15.34
C VAL A 10 5.87 19.28 15.04
N LEU A 11 5.84 18.43 16.06
CA LEU A 11 6.03 16.98 15.94
C LEU A 11 4.82 16.24 15.35
N THR A 12 3.66 16.89 15.22
CA THR A 12 2.42 16.27 14.73
C THR A 12 2.11 16.59 13.26
N LEU A 13 3.02 17.27 12.54
CA LEU A 13 2.80 17.57 11.13
C LEU A 13 2.82 16.28 10.29
N PRO A 14 1.79 16.02 9.46
CA PRO A 14 1.79 14.87 8.57
C PRO A 14 2.82 15.08 7.46
N ILE A 15 3.76 14.14 7.33
CA ILE A 15 4.68 14.08 6.20
C ILE A 15 3.91 13.49 5.02
N SER A 16 3.53 14.30 4.04
CA SER A 16 3.03 13.81 2.76
C SER A 16 4.21 13.28 1.94
N ALA A 17 4.26 11.96 1.75
CA ALA A 17 5.26 11.28 0.93
C ALA A 17 4.76 11.00 -0.51
N ASP A 18 3.67 11.65 -0.92
CA ASP A 18 3.03 11.36 -2.20
C ASP A 18 3.77 12.03 -3.37
N VAL A 19 3.84 11.32 -4.50
CA VAL A 19 4.57 11.78 -5.68
C VAL A 19 3.60 12.47 -6.63
N THR A 20 3.85 13.75 -6.88
CA THR A 20 3.09 14.50 -7.88
C THR A 20 3.75 14.34 -9.24
N SER A 21 2.99 13.86 -10.23
CA SER A 21 3.46 13.78 -11.62
C SER A 21 3.70 15.19 -12.21
N PRO A 22 4.46 15.33 -13.31
CA PRO A 22 4.63 16.60 -14.02
C PRO A 22 3.32 17.26 -14.48
N SER A 23 2.23 16.49 -14.61
CA SER A 23 0.89 16.99 -14.92
C SER A 23 0.11 17.48 -13.68
N GLY A 24 0.71 17.47 -12.49
CA GLY A 24 0.08 17.94 -11.25
C GLY A 24 -0.91 16.94 -10.63
N LYS A 25 -1.01 15.72 -11.17
CA LYS A 25 -1.82 14.63 -10.59
C LYS A 25 -0.96 13.78 -9.66
N THR A 26 -1.51 13.43 -8.50
CA THR A 26 -0.96 12.40 -7.63
C THR A 26 -0.86 11.07 -8.38
N VAL A 27 0.26 10.38 -8.26
CA VAL A 27 0.43 9.06 -8.88
C VAL A 27 -0.20 8.02 -7.95
N GLU A 28 -1.33 7.46 -8.37
CA GLU A 28 -2.00 6.41 -7.61
C GLU A 28 -1.39 5.03 -7.90
N CYS A 29 -0.68 4.47 -6.94
CA CYS A 29 -0.12 3.12 -7.03
C CYS A 29 -1.05 2.11 -6.36
N TYR A 30 -1.49 1.10 -7.11
CA TYR A 30 -2.39 0.03 -6.65
C TYR A 30 -2.09 -1.28 -7.38
N CYS A 31 -2.52 -2.40 -6.82
CA CYS A 31 -2.47 -3.70 -7.49
C CYS A 31 -3.81 -4.00 -8.15
N THR A 32 -3.82 -4.90 -9.14
CA THR A 32 -5.05 -5.46 -9.70
C THR A 32 -5.14 -6.95 -9.42
N ASP A 33 -6.35 -7.41 -9.16
CA ASP A 33 -6.64 -8.84 -9.04
C ASP A 33 -6.95 -9.48 -10.41
N LYS A 34 -7.31 -10.77 -10.39
CA LYS A 34 -7.63 -11.52 -11.62
C LYS A 34 -8.84 -10.96 -12.38
N SER A 35 -9.76 -10.29 -11.71
CA SER A 35 -10.90 -9.61 -12.33
C SER A 35 -10.56 -8.23 -12.88
N GLY A 36 -9.35 -7.72 -12.59
CA GLY A 36 -8.94 -6.35 -12.88
C GLY A 36 -9.41 -5.35 -11.84
N ALA A 37 -9.99 -5.82 -10.73
CA ALA A 37 -10.42 -4.93 -9.65
C ALA A 37 -9.21 -4.32 -8.96
N ARG A 38 -9.34 -3.03 -8.60
CA ARG A 38 -8.33 -2.29 -7.86
C ARG A 38 -8.23 -2.82 -6.43
N VAL A 39 -6.99 -3.00 -5.98
CA VAL A 39 -6.62 -3.41 -4.63
C VAL A 39 -5.62 -2.41 -4.07
N GLU A 40 -5.92 -1.85 -2.90
CA GLU A 40 -5.08 -0.81 -2.29
C GLU A 40 -3.80 -1.40 -1.70
N LEU A 41 -2.77 -0.55 -1.60
CA LEU A 41 -1.53 -0.90 -0.91
C LEU A 41 -1.80 -1.32 0.55
N GLY A 42 -1.17 -2.41 0.96
CA GLY A 42 -1.34 -3.02 2.28
C GLY A 42 -2.48 -4.03 2.37
N GLU A 43 -3.37 -4.10 1.39
CA GLU A 43 -4.47 -5.07 1.39
C GLU A 43 -3.95 -6.49 1.09
N ASN A 44 -4.49 -7.47 1.81
CA ASN A 44 -4.21 -8.88 1.63
C ASN A 44 -5.26 -9.52 0.71
N ARG A 45 -4.82 -10.33 -0.26
CA ARG A 45 -5.68 -11.10 -1.16
C ARG A 45 -5.15 -12.51 -1.36
N CYS A 46 -6.08 -13.44 -1.52
CA CYS A 46 -5.78 -14.78 -1.98
C CYS A 46 -5.65 -14.79 -3.49
N LEU A 47 -4.44 -15.06 -3.98
CA LEU A 47 -4.16 -15.13 -5.40
C LEU A 47 -4.10 -16.58 -5.86
N THR A 48 -4.59 -16.83 -7.06
CA THR A 48 -4.46 -18.11 -7.76
C THR A 48 -3.65 -17.92 -9.03
N VAL A 49 -2.41 -18.37 -9.03
CA VAL A 49 -1.46 -18.20 -10.14
C VAL A 49 -0.81 -19.54 -10.44
N GLY A 50 -0.88 -20.01 -11.69
CA GLY A 50 -0.26 -21.26 -12.10
C GLY A 50 -0.70 -22.50 -11.30
N GLY A 51 -1.95 -22.52 -10.82
CA GLY A 51 -2.50 -23.62 -10.02
C GLY A 51 -2.15 -23.60 -8.53
N ARG A 52 -1.35 -22.63 -8.06
CA ARG A 52 -1.09 -22.42 -6.63
C ARG A 52 -2.03 -21.36 -6.06
N VAL A 53 -2.47 -21.57 -4.83
CA VAL A 53 -3.21 -20.58 -4.03
C VAL A 53 -2.34 -20.15 -2.87
N PHE A 54 -2.14 -18.84 -2.72
CA PHE A 54 -1.35 -18.27 -1.63
C PHE A 54 -1.87 -16.90 -1.22
N MET A 55 -1.64 -16.54 0.05
CA MET A 55 -1.92 -15.20 0.55
C MET A 55 -0.84 -14.25 0.06
N ALA A 56 -1.25 -13.17 -0.60
CA ALA A 56 -0.36 -12.12 -1.04
C ALA A 56 -0.85 -10.76 -0.54
N ARG A 57 0.09 -9.85 -0.26
CA ARG A 57 -0.19 -8.46 0.06
C ARG A 57 0.17 -7.58 -1.13
N CYS A 58 -0.68 -6.61 -1.44
CA CYS A 58 -0.30 -5.55 -2.37
C CYS A 58 0.72 -4.63 -1.67
N GLU A 59 1.94 -4.56 -2.16
CA GLU A 59 2.97 -3.70 -1.59
C GLU A 59 3.73 -2.96 -2.70
N MET A 60 4.60 -2.04 -2.29
CA MET A 60 5.52 -1.38 -3.20
C MET A 60 6.87 -2.11 -3.17
N SER A 61 7.41 -2.40 -4.35
CA SER A 61 8.83 -2.70 -4.50
C SER A 61 9.48 -1.62 -5.35
N LEU A 62 10.43 -0.91 -4.77
CA LEU A 62 10.97 0.33 -5.33
C LEU A 62 9.85 1.34 -5.58
N ASN A 63 9.44 1.50 -6.83
CA ASN A 63 8.41 2.45 -7.28
C ASN A 63 7.30 1.76 -8.08
N VAL A 64 7.16 0.43 -7.94
CA VAL A 64 6.17 -0.36 -8.69
C VAL A 64 5.30 -1.17 -7.70
N PRO A 65 3.96 -1.10 -7.82
CA PRO A 65 3.08 -1.96 -7.03
C PRO A 65 3.28 -3.41 -7.46
N MET A 66 3.37 -4.31 -6.47
CA MET A 66 3.54 -5.74 -6.71
C MET A 66 2.82 -6.58 -5.66
N TRP A 67 2.68 -7.86 -5.97
CA TRP A 67 2.11 -8.86 -5.07
C TRP A 67 3.22 -9.58 -4.31
N ARG A 68 3.23 -9.51 -2.97
CA ARG A 68 4.19 -10.23 -2.11
C ARG A 68 3.50 -11.36 -1.41
N GLU A 69 3.95 -12.59 -1.62
CA GLU A 69 3.53 -13.75 -0.84
C GLU A 69 3.92 -13.53 0.64
N THR A 70 2.94 -13.59 1.55
CA THR A 70 3.16 -13.34 3.00
C THR A 70 3.23 -14.62 3.82
N GLY A 71 2.94 -15.78 3.22
CA GLY A 71 2.87 -17.07 3.91
C GLY A 71 1.61 -17.26 4.77
N GLY A 72 0.65 -16.33 4.75
CA GLY A 72 -0.63 -16.48 5.42
C GLY A 72 -1.49 -17.59 4.81
N SER A 73 -2.40 -18.17 5.60
CA SER A 73 -3.38 -19.13 5.09
C SER A 73 -4.42 -18.42 4.22
N CYS A 74 -4.87 -19.11 3.17
CA CYS A 74 -5.95 -18.67 2.32
C CYS A 74 -7.16 -19.56 2.50
N VAL A 75 -8.28 -18.96 2.91
CA VAL A 75 -9.58 -19.64 2.93
C VAL A 75 -10.35 -19.14 1.72
N THR A 76 -10.39 -19.93 0.67
CA THR A 76 -11.34 -19.74 -0.43
C THR A 76 -12.70 -20.22 0.09
N GLY A 77 -13.52 -19.30 0.59
CA GLY A 77 -14.92 -19.55 0.92
C GLY A 77 -15.79 -19.67 -0.32
#